data_AF-A0AAD7F8Z8-F1
#
_entry.id   AF-A0AAD7F8Z8-F1
#
_cell.length_a   1.000
_cell.length_b   1.000
_cell.length_c   1.000
_cell.angle_alpha   90.00
_cell.angle_beta   90.00
_cell.angle_gamma   90.00
#
_symmetry.space_group_name_H-M   'P 1'
#
loop_
_entity.id
_entity.type
_entity.pdbx_description
1 polymer ?
#
loop_
_entity_poly.entity_id
_entity_poly.type
_entity_poly.pdbx_seq_one_letter_code
_entity_poly.pdbx_strand_id
1 'polypeptide(L)'
;MSETALPDEIVSEILSPALRVCDEKFSDTSLVSPFTEYCEPTSAYLLVCKSWLRVATPLLYHDVVIRSKALARTLSSNKDLGQFIKRLRVEGGYGAPMRTILKSSPHVSHLYVSLDVFCTDNTTGLCDGLRLISPSCLIIFDHLINGQANNKMALKLVGGLAEAIAGWDDLRVLHLPCLLRRPILIDTLVYVGKLHTIVVPDLYWAEKVYSEFKTCPLRSIQITEACPDAIVDKLATERPEYHSLVQFMNLVPSCPSTVELPDTFPDIHLIPMESASPEVKEAVWKRILYFALLPYYYTHIQVDNDGAQLPKLAMVLEKNPWLGPHIQTIVGELCASRSLEFAESAHLGGFNAAEIMAAHRGHLMTILSHTVGLVYLGTGRSYSQGLSSGDIQWNAFELLASRSGHTLQKLSIRIMYHGTDGARVSPAVLGHLTELDQQNIPSTALPNLEELCFRAGDASFWEVLSRMDLPSLRTLTLQNQEPSALDFFISHGRKLVSLACGRSDVGEHGLFALCPNLKILIISLVLPGGSWSQIPDAENFTSNTVVSRELEKIVVDRNNCSWHRGQYVH
;
A
#
# COMPACT_ATOMS: atom_id res chain seq x y z
N MET A 1 -13.51 -33.48 -40.39
CA MET A 1 -13.80 -33.21 -38.98
C MET A 1 -14.18 -31.75 -38.89
N SER A 2 -15.47 -31.45 -38.86
CA SER A 2 -15.98 -30.08 -38.75
C SER A 2 -15.74 -29.60 -37.33
N GLU A 3 -14.71 -28.75 -37.17
CA GLU A 3 -14.39 -28.08 -35.92
C GLU A 3 -15.62 -27.36 -35.39
N THR A 4 -16.14 -27.81 -34.26
CA THR A 4 -17.04 -27.03 -33.42
C THR A 4 -16.22 -25.95 -32.71
N ALA A 5 -15.70 -25.00 -33.49
CA ALA A 5 -15.03 -23.83 -32.94
C ALA A 5 -16.08 -22.95 -32.26
N LEU A 6 -15.83 -22.54 -31.02
CA LEU A 6 -16.66 -21.57 -30.33
C LEU A 6 -16.71 -20.27 -31.14
N PRO A 7 -17.88 -19.61 -31.25
CA PRO A 7 -17.98 -18.26 -31.82
C PRO A 7 -17.06 -17.28 -31.08
N ASP A 8 -16.56 -16.29 -31.80
CA ASP A 8 -15.60 -15.32 -31.28
C ASP A 8 -16.16 -14.51 -30.10
N GLU A 9 -17.46 -14.26 -30.11
CA GLU A 9 -18.18 -13.56 -29.04
C GLU A 9 -18.09 -14.36 -27.74
N ILE A 10 -18.29 -15.67 -27.81
CA ILE A 10 -18.19 -16.56 -26.64
C ILE A 10 -16.75 -16.64 -26.15
N VAL A 11 -15.78 -16.75 -27.06
CA VAL A 11 -14.36 -16.71 -26.70
C VAL A 11 -14.01 -15.37 -26.05
N SER A 12 -14.55 -14.26 -26.55
CA SER A 12 -14.32 -12.93 -26.01
C SER A 12 -14.89 -12.78 -24.60
N GLU A 13 -16.11 -13.27 -24.34
CA GLU A 13 -16.73 -13.26 -23.02
C GLU A 13 -15.95 -14.12 -22.02
N ILE A 14 -15.49 -15.31 -22.44
CA ILE A 14 -14.65 -16.19 -21.61
C ILE A 14 -13.33 -15.50 -21.22
N LEU A 15 -12.69 -14.80 -22.17
CA LEU A 15 -11.38 -14.22 -21.98
C LEU A 15 -11.38 -12.84 -21.32
N SER A 16 -12.49 -12.11 -21.41
CA SER A 16 -12.57 -10.72 -20.94
C SER A 16 -12.22 -10.55 -19.46
N PRO A 17 -12.75 -11.36 -18.51
CA PRO A 17 -12.42 -11.23 -17.09
C PRO A 17 -10.93 -11.47 -16.78
N ALA A 18 -10.24 -12.29 -17.58
CA ALA A 18 -8.83 -12.63 -17.37
C ALA A 18 -7.87 -11.63 -18.04
N LEU A 19 -8.30 -10.99 -19.13
CA LEU A 19 -7.45 -10.11 -19.94
C LEU A 19 -7.69 -8.61 -19.68
N ARG A 20 -8.88 -8.22 -19.22
CA ARG A 20 -9.20 -6.82 -18.94
C ARG A 20 -8.84 -6.43 -17.52
N VAL A 21 -8.55 -5.14 -17.36
CA VAL A 21 -8.32 -4.54 -16.04
C VAL A 21 -9.64 -3.90 -15.60
N CYS A 22 -10.17 -4.30 -14.44
CA CYS A 22 -11.41 -3.70 -13.93
C CYS A 22 -11.22 -2.20 -13.66
N ASP A 23 -12.33 -1.46 -13.68
CA ASP A 23 -12.31 0.00 -13.58
C ASP A 23 -11.73 0.48 -12.25
N GLU A 24 -12.05 -0.23 -11.17
CA GLU A 24 -11.55 0.06 -9.83
C GLU A 24 -10.03 -0.07 -9.79
N LYS A 25 -9.46 -1.16 -10.30
CA LYS A 25 -7.99 -1.36 -10.33
C LYS A 25 -7.31 -0.38 -11.27
N PHE A 26 -7.89 -0.09 -12.43
CA PHE A 26 -7.30 0.84 -13.38
C PHE A 26 -7.26 2.27 -12.84
N SER A 27 -8.33 2.71 -12.17
CA SER A 27 -8.45 4.04 -11.58
C SER A 27 -7.92 4.15 -10.15
N ASP A 28 -7.44 3.04 -9.58
CA ASP A 28 -6.84 3.00 -8.26
C ASP A 28 -5.71 4.03 -8.12
N THR A 29 -5.90 4.94 -7.18
CA THR A 29 -4.98 6.02 -6.82
C THR A 29 -4.40 5.81 -5.43
N SER A 30 -4.39 4.55 -4.96
CA SER A 30 -3.70 4.19 -3.75
C SER A 30 -2.19 4.31 -3.93
N LEU A 31 -1.51 4.38 -2.80
CA LEU A 31 -0.07 4.57 -2.72
C LEU A 31 0.74 3.41 -3.27
N VAL A 32 0.15 2.23 -3.24
CA VAL A 32 0.74 1.00 -3.73
C VAL A 32 -0.07 0.61 -4.95
N SER A 33 0.49 0.80 -6.13
CA SER A 33 -0.20 0.41 -7.36
C SER A 33 -0.69 -1.05 -7.22
N PRO A 34 -1.97 -1.34 -7.54
CA PRO A 34 -2.51 -2.69 -7.45
C PRO A 34 -1.86 -3.64 -8.47
N PHE A 35 -1.04 -3.10 -9.39
CA PHE A 35 -0.24 -3.83 -10.35
C PHE A 35 1.20 -4.07 -9.88
N THR A 36 1.53 -3.74 -8.63
CA THR A 36 2.85 -4.04 -8.05
C THR A 36 3.04 -5.51 -7.74
N GLU A 37 1.96 -6.20 -7.37
CA GLU A 37 1.97 -7.63 -7.10
C GLU A 37 2.14 -8.42 -8.41
N TYR A 38 2.91 -9.49 -8.36
CA TYR A 38 3.09 -10.37 -9.50
C TYR A 38 1.80 -11.15 -9.75
N CYS A 39 1.21 -10.95 -10.91
CA CYS A 39 0.20 -11.86 -11.47
C CYS A 39 0.81 -12.67 -12.60
N GLU A 40 0.22 -13.84 -12.88
CA GLU A 40 0.59 -14.64 -14.04
C GLU A 40 0.51 -13.80 -15.33
N PRO A 41 1.45 -14.02 -16.29
CA PRO A 41 1.47 -13.26 -17.53
C PRO A 41 0.22 -13.58 -18.36
N THR A 42 -0.67 -12.61 -18.52
CA THR A 42 -1.89 -12.70 -19.32
C THR A 42 -1.63 -13.05 -20.79
N SER A 43 -0.38 -12.89 -21.28
CA SER A 43 0.02 -13.34 -22.61
C SER A 43 -0.06 -14.87 -22.80
N ALA A 44 -0.11 -15.67 -21.73
CA ALA A 44 -0.23 -17.13 -21.84
C ALA A 44 -1.51 -17.55 -22.58
N TYR A 45 -2.61 -16.80 -22.42
CA TYR A 45 -3.88 -17.07 -23.11
C TYR A 45 -3.77 -16.92 -24.64
N LEU A 46 -2.79 -16.15 -25.14
CA LEU A 46 -2.56 -15.98 -26.58
C LEU A 46 -2.01 -17.25 -27.25
N LEU A 47 -1.45 -18.18 -26.47
CA LEU A 47 -0.73 -19.35 -26.99
C LEU A 47 -1.61 -20.59 -27.14
N VAL A 48 -2.89 -20.53 -26.75
CA VAL A 48 -3.80 -21.68 -26.75
C VAL A 48 -4.12 -22.16 -28.17
N CYS A 49 -4.66 -21.27 -29.02
CA CYS A 49 -4.94 -21.57 -30.42
C CYS A 49 -5.03 -20.28 -31.26
N LYS A 50 -5.10 -20.41 -32.59
CA LYS A 50 -5.21 -19.25 -33.50
C LYS A 50 -6.47 -18.41 -33.27
N SER A 51 -7.59 -19.04 -32.91
CA SER A 51 -8.84 -18.30 -32.62
C SER A 51 -8.67 -17.46 -31.36
N TRP A 52 -8.13 -18.05 -30.28
CA TRP A 52 -7.84 -17.34 -29.05
C TRP A 52 -6.85 -16.21 -29.27
N LEU A 53 -5.75 -16.43 -29.99
CA LEU A 53 -4.81 -15.36 -30.34
C LEU A 53 -5.53 -14.17 -31.02
N ARG A 54 -6.40 -14.44 -31.99
CA ARG A 54 -7.12 -13.40 -32.73
C ARG A 54 -8.12 -12.63 -31.85
N VAL A 55 -8.87 -13.32 -31.00
CA VAL A 55 -9.89 -12.70 -30.12
C VAL A 55 -9.26 -12.02 -28.89
N ALA A 56 -8.25 -12.64 -28.31
CA ALA A 56 -7.57 -12.17 -27.11
C ALA A 56 -6.67 -10.96 -27.36
N THR A 57 -6.07 -10.83 -28.54
CA THR A 57 -5.15 -9.72 -28.85
C THR A 57 -5.79 -8.35 -28.61
N PRO A 58 -6.97 -8.01 -29.17
CA PRO A 58 -7.58 -6.71 -28.89
C PRO A 58 -7.96 -6.54 -27.41
N LEU A 59 -8.36 -7.61 -26.71
CA LEU A 59 -8.68 -7.55 -25.28
C LEU A 59 -7.44 -7.25 -24.43
N LEU A 60 -6.32 -7.94 -24.70
CA LEU A 60 -5.06 -7.76 -23.98
C LEU A 60 -4.49 -6.34 -24.16
N TYR A 61 -4.60 -5.77 -25.35
CA TYR A 61 -4.12 -4.42 -25.63
C TYR A 61 -5.14 -3.33 -25.29
N HIS A 62 -6.36 -3.66 -24.88
CA HIS A 62 -7.37 -2.66 -24.54
C HIS A 62 -6.94 -1.80 -23.35
N ASP A 63 -6.52 -2.47 -22.26
CA ASP A 63 -6.10 -1.87 -21.00
C ASP A 63 -4.61 -2.10 -20.78
N VAL A 64 -3.80 -1.05 -20.97
CA VAL A 64 -2.35 -1.15 -20.90
C VAL A 64 -1.81 -0.41 -19.68
N VAL A 65 -1.10 -1.14 -18.82
CA VAL A 65 -0.34 -0.59 -17.69
C VAL A 65 1.16 -0.58 -18.04
N ILE A 66 1.74 0.60 -18.21
CA ILE A 66 3.15 0.74 -18.59
C ILE A 66 4.02 0.75 -17.33
N ARG A 67 4.77 -0.35 -17.18
CA ARG A 67 5.81 -0.51 -16.15
C ARG A 67 7.22 -0.74 -16.73
N SER A 68 7.35 -0.74 -18.07
CA SER A 68 8.62 -0.97 -18.76
C SER A 68 8.65 -0.40 -20.18
N LYS A 69 9.85 -0.39 -20.78
CA LYS A 69 10.08 0.05 -22.16
C LYS A 69 9.74 -1.02 -23.22
N ALA A 70 9.25 -2.19 -22.83
CA ALA A 70 9.04 -3.31 -23.75
C ALA A 70 7.94 -3.01 -24.79
N LEU A 71 6.83 -2.39 -24.37
CA LEU A 71 5.70 -2.09 -25.24
C LEU A 71 6.10 -1.22 -26.45
N ALA A 72 6.98 -0.23 -26.25
CA ALA A 72 7.44 0.62 -27.33
C ALA A 72 8.14 -0.18 -28.44
N ARG A 73 8.89 -1.24 -28.09
CA ARG A 73 9.53 -2.13 -29.08
C ARG A 73 8.47 -2.92 -29.84
N THR A 74 7.49 -3.49 -29.11
CA THR A 74 6.38 -4.23 -29.72
C THR A 74 5.58 -3.36 -30.69
N LEU A 75 5.20 -2.15 -30.29
CA LEU A 75 4.45 -1.20 -31.14
C LEU A 75 5.29 -0.63 -32.29
N SER A 76 6.62 -0.61 -32.17
CA SER A 76 7.49 -0.24 -33.29
C SER A 76 7.48 -1.32 -34.38
N SER A 77 7.48 -2.59 -33.98
CA SER A 77 7.42 -3.73 -34.89
C SER A 77 6.02 -4.00 -35.44
N ASN A 78 4.98 -3.70 -34.66
CA ASN A 78 3.60 -3.92 -35.04
C ASN A 78 2.73 -2.75 -34.55
N LYS A 79 2.58 -1.74 -35.42
CA LYS A 79 1.86 -0.49 -35.10
C LYS A 79 0.36 -0.69 -34.96
N ASP A 80 -0.21 -1.70 -35.62
CA ASP A 80 -1.65 -1.94 -35.64
C ASP A 80 -2.17 -2.33 -34.25
N LEU A 81 -1.32 -2.96 -33.42
CA LEU A 81 -1.64 -3.25 -32.02
C LEU A 81 -1.96 -1.99 -31.20
N GLY A 82 -1.36 -0.85 -31.57
CA GLY A 82 -1.59 0.40 -30.88
C GLY A 82 -3.02 0.94 -31.04
N GLN A 83 -3.74 0.54 -32.09
CA GLN A 83 -5.12 0.95 -32.35
C GLN A 83 -6.13 0.36 -31.35
N PHE A 84 -5.77 -0.79 -30.74
CA PHE A 84 -6.56 -1.46 -29.72
C PHE A 84 -6.44 -0.79 -28.35
N ILE A 85 -5.40 0.01 -28.11
CA ILE A 85 -5.17 0.68 -26.83
C ILE A 85 -6.21 1.78 -26.64
N LYS A 86 -7.13 1.57 -25.68
CA LYS A 86 -8.16 2.54 -25.29
C LYS A 86 -7.89 3.13 -23.91
N ARG A 87 -7.30 2.35 -23.02
CA ARG A 87 -7.03 2.76 -21.63
C ARG A 87 -5.54 2.59 -21.36
N LEU A 88 -4.89 3.69 -21.01
CA LEU A 88 -3.45 3.73 -20.84
C LEU A 88 -3.09 4.26 -19.46
N ARG A 89 -2.39 3.44 -18.67
CA ARG A 89 -1.88 3.81 -17.34
C ARG A 89 -0.36 3.91 -17.37
N VAL A 90 0.15 5.09 -17.03
CA VAL A 90 1.58 5.41 -17.06
C VAL A 90 2.09 5.62 -15.64
N GLU A 91 2.93 4.69 -15.17
CA GLU A 91 3.56 4.75 -13.86
C GLU A 91 5.07 5.00 -14.01
N GLY A 92 5.49 6.28 -14.07
CA GLY A 92 6.90 6.69 -14.17
C GLY A 92 7.29 7.35 -15.51
N GLY A 93 8.54 7.83 -15.61
CA GLY A 93 9.04 8.56 -16.79
C GLY A 93 9.96 7.74 -17.70
N TYR A 94 9.38 7.06 -18.70
CA TYR A 94 10.11 6.14 -19.60
C TYR A 94 10.87 6.79 -20.77
N GLY A 95 10.94 8.12 -20.86
CA GLY A 95 11.67 8.85 -21.89
C GLY A 95 11.09 8.72 -23.30
N ALA A 96 11.95 8.69 -24.31
CA ALA A 96 11.57 8.60 -25.73
C ALA A 96 10.59 7.45 -26.07
N PRO A 97 10.69 6.23 -25.48
CA PRO A 97 9.69 5.18 -25.62
C PRO A 97 8.23 5.63 -25.44
N MET A 98 7.94 6.57 -24.54
CA MET A 98 6.56 7.06 -24.33
C MET A 98 5.99 7.77 -25.55
N ARG A 99 6.81 8.54 -26.26
CA ARG A 99 6.39 9.21 -27.49
C ARG A 99 5.99 8.21 -28.55
N THR A 100 6.76 7.11 -28.68
CA THR A 100 6.44 6.03 -29.62
C THR A 100 5.11 5.36 -29.27
N ILE A 101 4.87 5.07 -27.99
CA ILE A 101 3.63 4.44 -27.55
C ILE A 101 2.43 5.37 -27.85
N LEU A 102 2.48 6.62 -27.40
CA LEU A 102 1.38 7.57 -27.59
C LEU A 102 1.13 7.89 -29.07
N LYS A 103 2.18 7.95 -29.89
CA LYS A 103 2.04 8.11 -31.35
C LYS A 103 1.34 6.91 -32.01
N SER A 104 1.57 5.70 -31.50
CA SER A 104 0.93 4.48 -32.02
C SER A 104 -0.47 4.25 -31.43
N SER A 105 -0.89 5.01 -30.42
CA SER A 105 -2.16 4.82 -29.71
C SER A 105 -3.06 6.05 -29.79
N PRO A 106 -3.54 6.42 -31.00
CA PRO A 106 -4.34 7.64 -31.19
C PRO A 106 -5.74 7.57 -30.55
N HIS A 107 -6.20 6.37 -30.14
CA HIS A 107 -7.55 6.15 -29.61
C HIS A 107 -7.61 5.99 -28.09
N VAL A 108 -6.59 6.47 -27.37
CA VAL A 108 -6.60 6.48 -25.90
C VAL A 108 -7.72 7.40 -25.43
N SER A 109 -8.76 6.83 -24.83
CA SER A 109 -9.89 7.55 -24.24
C SER A 109 -9.72 7.75 -22.73
N HIS A 110 -9.04 6.83 -22.04
CA HIS A 110 -8.74 6.94 -20.62
C HIS A 110 -7.23 6.96 -20.41
N LEU A 111 -6.74 8.05 -19.82
CA LEU A 111 -5.33 8.23 -19.53
C LEU A 111 -5.14 8.37 -18.02
N TYR A 112 -4.37 7.45 -17.44
CA TYR A 112 -3.86 7.58 -16.08
C TYR A 112 -2.39 8.02 -16.13
N VAL A 113 -2.04 9.07 -15.39
CA VAL A 113 -0.67 9.58 -15.27
C VAL A 113 -0.29 9.67 -13.78
N SER A 114 0.76 8.94 -13.40
CA SER A 114 1.44 9.16 -12.12
C SER A 114 2.43 10.33 -12.23
N LEU A 115 2.30 11.30 -11.32
CA LEU A 115 3.25 12.38 -11.10
C LEU A 115 4.35 11.99 -10.09
N ASP A 116 4.27 10.80 -9.49
CA ASP A 116 5.35 10.21 -8.68
C ASP A 116 6.48 9.71 -9.61
N VAL A 117 7.17 10.68 -10.18
CA VAL A 117 8.28 10.50 -11.11
C VAL A 117 9.58 10.57 -10.30
N PHE A 118 10.49 9.63 -10.51
CA PHE A 118 11.78 9.65 -9.82
C PHE A 118 12.74 10.69 -10.41
N CYS A 119 13.78 11.07 -9.67
CA CYS A 119 14.77 12.04 -10.18
C CYS A 119 15.59 11.51 -11.38
N THR A 120 15.68 10.19 -11.52
CA THR A 120 16.37 9.48 -12.62
C THR A 120 15.50 9.27 -13.85
N ASP A 121 14.19 9.51 -13.74
CA ASP A 121 13.26 9.37 -14.84
C ASP A 121 13.42 10.48 -15.88
N ASN A 122 12.98 10.20 -17.11
CA ASN A 122 12.93 11.20 -18.17
C ASN A 122 11.50 11.36 -18.69
N THR A 123 10.92 12.53 -18.47
CA THR A 123 9.52 12.81 -18.83
C THR A 123 9.38 13.41 -20.23
N THR A 124 10.47 13.71 -20.93
CA THR A 124 10.45 14.45 -22.21
C THR A 124 9.60 13.76 -23.27
N GLY A 125 9.79 12.45 -23.48
CA GLY A 125 8.99 11.72 -24.48
C GLY A 125 7.53 11.56 -24.09
N LEU A 126 7.21 11.59 -22.78
CA LEU A 126 5.82 11.62 -22.32
C LEU A 126 5.19 12.98 -22.64
N CYS A 127 5.83 14.09 -22.26
CA CYS A 127 5.38 15.45 -22.59
C CYS A 127 5.13 15.63 -24.10
N ASP A 128 6.07 15.19 -24.95
CA ASP A 128 5.94 15.28 -26.41
C ASP A 128 4.78 14.42 -26.94
N GLY A 129 4.59 13.23 -26.36
CA GLY A 129 3.58 12.27 -26.79
C GLY A 129 2.16 12.64 -26.36
N LEU A 130 2.00 13.31 -25.21
CA LEU A 130 0.68 13.70 -24.69
C LEU A 130 -0.10 14.62 -25.64
N ARG A 131 0.62 15.39 -26.46
CA ARG A 131 0.03 16.26 -27.51
C ARG A 131 -0.49 15.49 -28.73
N LEU A 132 -0.22 14.19 -28.82
CA LEU A 132 -0.61 13.34 -29.96
C LEU A 132 -1.92 12.59 -29.72
N ILE A 133 -2.50 12.71 -28.52
CA ILE A 133 -3.76 12.08 -28.11
C ILE A 133 -4.74 13.12 -27.57
N SER A 134 -6.02 12.78 -27.50
CA SER A 134 -7.10 13.61 -26.93
C SER A 134 -7.98 12.72 -26.06
N PRO A 135 -7.56 12.37 -24.82
CA PRO A 135 -8.33 11.50 -23.94
C PRO A 135 -9.61 12.19 -23.46
N SER A 136 -10.68 11.40 -23.28
CA SER A 136 -11.93 11.87 -22.71
C SER A 136 -11.97 11.83 -21.18
N CYS A 137 -11.15 10.95 -20.59
CA CYS A 137 -10.99 10.79 -19.15
C CYS A 137 -9.52 10.87 -18.77
N LEU A 138 -9.21 11.74 -17.80
CA LEU A 138 -7.87 11.93 -17.26
C LEU A 138 -7.86 11.58 -15.76
N ILE A 139 -6.97 10.69 -15.38
CA ILE A 139 -6.73 10.28 -13.99
C ILE A 139 -5.32 10.71 -13.61
N ILE A 140 -5.18 11.52 -12.58
CA ILE A 140 -3.87 12.02 -12.15
C ILE A 140 -3.60 11.57 -10.72
N PHE A 141 -2.51 10.87 -10.53
CA PHE A 141 -2.02 10.47 -9.22
C PHE A 141 -0.82 11.35 -8.84
N ASP A 142 -0.94 12.13 -7.75
CA ASP A 142 0.13 13.01 -7.26
C ASP A 142 0.42 12.72 -5.78
N HIS A 143 1.30 11.75 -5.53
CA HIS A 143 1.70 11.46 -4.15
C HIS A 143 2.79 12.43 -3.68
N LEU A 144 2.35 13.56 -3.14
CA LEU A 144 3.25 14.58 -2.58
C LEU A 144 3.70 14.19 -1.17
N ILE A 145 4.59 13.19 -1.07
CA ILE A 145 5.39 13.04 0.16
C ILE A 145 6.29 14.26 0.28
N ASN A 146 6.32 14.85 1.49
CA ASN A 146 7.15 16.00 1.87
C ASN A 146 8.54 15.94 1.22
N GLY A 147 8.77 16.79 0.20
CA GLY A 147 10.03 16.89 -0.54
C GLY A 147 9.92 16.74 -2.06
N GLN A 148 8.94 15.97 -2.58
CA GLN A 148 8.80 15.74 -4.03
C GLN A 148 8.13 16.88 -4.81
N ALA A 149 7.50 17.84 -4.13
CA ALA A 149 6.88 19.01 -4.76
C ALA A 149 7.83 19.75 -5.72
N ASN A 150 9.13 19.74 -5.41
CA ASN A 150 10.19 20.42 -6.15
C ASN A 150 10.97 19.51 -7.10
N ASN A 151 10.51 18.28 -7.37
CA ASN A 151 11.16 17.42 -8.36
C ASN A 151 11.03 18.07 -9.76
N LYS A 152 12.18 18.45 -10.35
CA LYS A 152 12.25 19.08 -11.67
C LYS A 152 11.57 18.25 -12.77
N MET A 153 11.65 16.91 -12.72
CA MET A 153 11.04 16.04 -13.72
C MET A 153 9.52 15.98 -13.56
N ALA A 154 9.02 15.94 -12.33
CA ALA A 154 7.59 16.03 -12.05
C ALA A 154 7.03 17.40 -12.46
N LEU A 155 7.73 18.51 -12.12
CA LEU A 155 7.34 19.86 -12.54
C LEU A 155 7.33 20.01 -14.07
N LYS A 156 8.32 19.43 -14.76
CA LYS A 156 8.35 19.39 -16.23
C LYS A 156 7.16 18.61 -16.80
N LEU A 157 6.82 17.47 -16.19
CA LEU A 157 5.66 16.68 -16.60
C LEU A 157 4.36 17.44 -16.37
N VAL A 158 4.21 18.10 -15.22
CA VAL A 158 3.06 18.96 -14.89
C VAL A 158 2.90 20.06 -15.95
N GLY A 159 3.98 20.75 -16.32
CA GLY A 159 3.94 21.76 -17.40
C GLY A 159 3.57 21.17 -18.76
N GLY A 160 4.19 20.05 -19.16
CA GLY A 160 3.87 19.38 -20.43
C GLY A 160 2.44 18.83 -20.48
N LEU A 161 1.90 18.39 -19.34
CA LEU A 161 0.52 17.93 -19.22
C LEU A 161 -0.45 19.11 -19.33
N ALA A 162 -0.17 20.25 -18.68
CA ALA A 162 -0.96 21.47 -18.83
C ALA A 162 -1.01 21.93 -20.30
N GLU A 163 0.14 21.97 -20.99
CA GLU A 163 0.20 22.31 -22.42
C GLU A 163 -0.61 21.34 -23.29
N ALA A 164 -0.59 20.04 -22.97
CA ALA A 164 -1.37 19.05 -23.71
C ALA A 164 -2.88 19.19 -23.46
N ILE A 165 -3.29 19.38 -22.21
CA ILE A 165 -4.70 19.59 -21.80
C ILE A 165 -5.33 20.76 -22.56
N ALA A 166 -4.57 21.84 -22.77
CA ALA A 166 -5.06 22.99 -23.53
C ALA A 166 -5.48 22.64 -24.97
N GLY A 167 -4.89 21.60 -25.56
CA GLY A 167 -5.21 21.09 -26.89
C GLY A 167 -6.15 19.88 -26.91
N TRP A 168 -6.61 19.38 -25.76
CA TRP A 168 -7.52 18.23 -25.72
C TRP A 168 -8.96 18.69 -25.91
N ASP A 169 -9.58 18.18 -26.97
CA ASP A 169 -10.95 18.56 -27.34
C ASP A 169 -12.01 17.70 -26.67
N ASP A 170 -11.63 16.47 -26.28
CA ASP A 170 -12.56 15.47 -25.78
C ASP A 170 -12.53 15.32 -24.26
N LEU A 171 -11.67 16.03 -23.53
CA LEU A 171 -11.57 15.89 -22.08
C LEU A 171 -12.89 16.30 -21.39
N ARG A 172 -13.55 15.35 -20.73
CA ARG A 172 -14.83 15.55 -20.02
C ARG A 172 -14.77 15.08 -18.56
N VAL A 173 -14.00 14.04 -18.29
CA VAL A 173 -13.91 13.40 -16.96
C VAL A 173 -12.52 13.59 -16.39
N LEU A 174 -12.46 13.96 -15.11
CA LEU A 174 -11.22 14.19 -14.39
C LEU A 174 -11.26 13.49 -13.02
N HIS A 175 -10.29 12.63 -12.72
CA HIS A 175 -10.15 12.01 -11.39
C HIS A 175 -9.03 12.72 -10.61
N LEU A 176 -9.37 13.25 -9.43
CA LEU A 176 -8.55 14.11 -8.59
C LEU A 176 -8.42 13.56 -7.15
N PRO A 177 -7.58 12.54 -6.90
CA PRO A 177 -7.31 12.09 -5.54
C PRO A 177 -6.67 13.18 -4.66
N CYS A 178 -5.84 14.08 -5.22
CA CYS A 178 -5.01 14.99 -4.41
C CYS A 178 -4.43 16.23 -5.14
N LEU A 179 -4.97 16.60 -6.31
CA LEU A 179 -4.31 17.54 -7.24
C LEU A 179 -4.28 19.03 -6.87
N LEU A 180 -5.00 19.48 -5.84
CA LEU A 180 -5.09 20.93 -5.52
C LEU A 180 -3.77 21.57 -5.07
N ARG A 181 -2.67 20.81 -5.06
CA ARG A 181 -1.32 21.31 -4.79
C ARG A 181 -0.56 21.72 -6.06
N ARG A 182 -1.14 21.55 -7.26
CA ARG A 182 -0.55 21.92 -8.56
C ARG A 182 -1.39 23.00 -9.25
N PRO A 183 -1.27 24.29 -8.84
CA PRO A 183 -2.14 25.36 -9.32
C PRO A 183 -2.16 25.46 -10.84
N ILE A 184 -1.01 25.30 -11.49
CA ILE A 184 -0.90 25.35 -12.96
C ILE A 184 -1.84 24.36 -13.69
N LEU A 185 -2.07 23.16 -13.15
CA LEU A 185 -3.00 22.20 -13.78
C LEU A 185 -4.45 22.62 -13.55
N ILE A 186 -4.77 23.07 -12.32
CA ILE A 186 -6.10 23.56 -11.98
C ILE A 186 -6.46 24.76 -12.85
N ASP A 187 -5.59 25.78 -12.89
CA ASP A 187 -5.77 26.98 -13.71
C ASP A 187 -5.99 26.63 -15.18
N THR A 188 -5.22 25.68 -15.71
CA THR A 188 -5.34 25.23 -17.10
C THR A 188 -6.67 24.52 -17.35
N LEU A 189 -7.08 23.61 -16.47
CA LEU A 189 -8.34 22.87 -16.60
C LEU A 189 -9.55 23.79 -16.48
N VAL A 190 -9.51 24.75 -15.54
CA VAL A 190 -10.52 25.80 -15.37
C VAL A 190 -10.59 26.70 -16.60
N TYR A 191 -9.44 27.12 -17.13
CA TYR A 191 -9.35 27.93 -18.34
C TYR A 191 -9.94 27.21 -19.56
N VAL A 192 -9.64 25.92 -19.72
CA VAL A 192 -10.19 25.10 -20.82
C VAL A 192 -11.71 24.97 -20.70
N GLY A 193 -12.26 24.86 -19.48
CA GLY A 193 -13.70 24.97 -19.25
C GLY A 193 -14.54 23.85 -19.90
N LYS A 194 -13.96 22.67 -20.16
CA LYS A 194 -14.63 21.54 -20.85
C LYS A 194 -15.10 20.42 -19.91
N LEU A 195 -14.77 20.48 -18.62
CA LEU A 195 -15.04 19.40 -17.67
C LEU A 195 -16.53 19.27 -17.34
N HIS A 196 -17.01 18.03 -17.29
CA HIS A 196 -18.39 17.68 -16.98
C HIS A 196 -18.49 16.85 -15.70
N THR A 197 -17.53 15.96 -15.47
CA THR A 197 -17.51 15.09 -14.28
C THR A 197 -16.16 15.19 -13.61
N ILE A 198 -16.15 15.41 -12.31
CA ILE A 198 -14.94 15.35 -11.49
C ILE A 198 -15.12 14.28 -10.43
N VAL A 199 -14.19 13.34 -10.35
CA VAL A 199 -14.17 12.25 -9.38
C VAL A 199 -13.16 12.58 -8.28
N VAL A 200 -13.58 12.53 -7.03
CA VAL A 200 -12.80 12.89 -5.84
C VAL A 200 -12.95 11.83 -4.75
N PRO A 201 -11.99 11.71 -3.81
CA PRO A 201 -12.05 10.68 -2.79
C PRO A 201 -13.19 10.92 -1.81
N ASP A 202 -13.29 12.13 -1.27
CA ASP A 202 -14.21 12.47 -0.20
C ASP A 202 -14.93 13.81 -0.43
N LEU A 203 -15.81 14.15 0.51
CA LEU A 203 -16.61 15.37 0.48
C LEU A 203 -15.80 16.66 0.65
N TYR A 204 -14.69 16.60 1.38
CA TYR A 204 -13.81 17.76 1.57
C TYR A 204 -13.19 18.20 0.24
N TRP A 205 -12.73 17.22 -0.57
CA TRP A 205 -12.22 17.51 -1.91
C TRP A 205 -13.33 17.94 -2.86
N ALA A 206 -14.52 17.36 -2.75
CA ALA A 206 -15.67 17.76 -3.55
C ALA A 206 -16.02 19.25 -3.37
N GLU A 207 -16.00 19.76 -2.14
CA GLU A 207 -16.30 21.18 -1.85
C GLU A 207 -15.25 22.10 -2.47
N LYS A 208 -13.97 21.75 -2.32
CA LYS A 208 -12.87 22.52 -2.91
C LYS A 208 -12.95 22.54 -4.43
N VAL A 209 -13.15 21.37 -5.04
CA VAL A 209 -13.30 21.25 -6.50
C VAL A 209 -14.49 22.07 -7.00
N TYR A 210 -15.63 22.02 -6.32
CA TYR A 210 -16.78 22.84 -6.70
C TYR A 210 -16.43 24.34 -6.74
N SER A 211 -15.66 24.82 -5.75
CA SER A 211 -15.27 26.24 -5.69
C SER A 211 -14.32 26.66 -6.83
N GLU A 212 -13.36 25.79 -7.18
CA GLU A 212 -12.35 26.06 -8.21
C GLU A 212 -12.93 25.91 -9.63
N PHE A 213 -13.78 24.91 -9.84
CA PHE A 213 -14.32 24.53 -11.15
C PHE A 213 -15.74 25.05 -11.42
N LYS A 214 -16.24 26.02 -10.64
CA LYS A 214 -17.58 26.60 -10.80
C LYS A 214 -17.85 27.21 -12.18
N THR A 215 -16.81 27.57 -12.93
CA THR A 215 -16.92 28.12 -14.29
C THR A 215 -16.99 27.03 -15.37
N CYS A 216 -16.69 25.77 -15.02
CA CYS A 216 -16.83 24.63 -15.92
C CYS A 216 -18.30 24.18 -16.00
N PRO A 217 -18.73 23.57 -17.12
CA PRO A 217 -20.08 23.02 -17.28
C PRO A 217 -20.25 21.69 -16.53
N LEU A 218 -19.97 21.70 -15.22
CA LEU A 218 -20.05 20.53 -14.35
C LEU A 218 -21.49 20.00 -14.30
N ARG A 219 -21.61 18.69 -14.50
CA ARG A 219 -22.85 17.93 -14.36
C ARG A 219 -22.82 17.04 -13.12
N SER A 220 -21.65 16.58 -12.72
CA SER A 220 -21.49 15.76 -11.52
C SER A 220 -20.13 15.89 -10.86
N ILE A 221 -20.13 15.77 -9.53
CA ILE A 221 -18.94 15.57 -8.70
C ILE A 221 -19.12 14.22 -8.01
N GLN A 222 -18.34 13.22 -8.42
CA GLN A 222 -18.46 11.85 -7.94
C GLN A 222 -17.52 11.61 -6.77
N ILE A 223 -18.06 11.14 -5.64
CA ILE A 223 -17.31 10.83 -4.43
C ILE A 223 -17.12 9.31 -4.36
N THR A 224 -15.87 8.85 -4.27
CA THR A 224 -15.56 7.40 -4.24
C THR A 224 -15.60 6.78 -2.85
N GLU A 225 -15.36 7.56 -1.79
CA GLU A 225 -15.45 7.09 -0.42
C GLU A 225 -16.90 7.12 0.10
N ALA A 226 -17.22 6.16 0.97
CA ALA A 226 -18.53 6.11 1.61
C ALA A 226 -18.73 7.34 2.50
N CYS A 227 -19.89 7.98 2.39
CA CYS A 227 -20.26 9.13 3.20
C CYS A 227 -21.48 8.78 4.06
N PRO A 228 -21.48 9.10 5.36
CA PRO A 228 -22.65 8.94 6.22
C PRO A 228 -23.86 9.74 5.71
N ASP A 229 -25.05 9.12 5.73
CA ASP A 229 -26.31 9.72 5.25
C ASP A 229 -26.61 11.07 5.93
N ALA A 230 -26.32 11.20 7.23
CA ALA A 230 -26.52 12.45 7.97
C ALA A 230 -25.75 13.65 7.38
N ILE A 231 -24.58 13.40 6.78
CA ILE A 231 -23.79 14.45 6.11
C ILE A 231 -24.43 14.79 4.75
N VAL A 232 -24.92 13.78 4.02
CA VAL A 232 -25.64 13.95 2.75
C VAL A 232 -26.90 14.80 2.96
N ASP A 233 -27.69 14.49 3.98
CA ASP A 233 -28.91 15.23 4.33
C ASP A 233 -28.61 16.69 4.72
N LYS A 234 -27.51 16.90 5.45
CA LYS A 234 -27.04 18.24 5.81
C LYS A 234 -26.65 19.05 4.58
N LEU A 235 -25.93 18.46 3.63
CA LEU A 235 -25.58 19.11 2.36
C LEU A 235 -26.82 19.48 1.55
N ALA A 236 -27.81 18.58 1.48
CA ALA A 236 -29.07 18.83 0.80
C ALA A 236 -29.81 20.05 1.38
N THR A 237 -29.74 20.21 2.70
CA THR A 237 -30.40 21.31 3.42
C THR A 237 -29.64 22.63 3.31
N GLU A 238 -28.31 22.60 3.49
CA GLU A 238 -27.50 23.82 3.58
C GLU A 238 -27.05 24.35 2.20
N ARG A 239 -26.88 23.47 1.21
CA ARG A 239 -26.30 23.81 -0.10
C ARG A 239 -26.95 23.01 -1.26
N PRO A 240 -28.21 23.28 -1.61
CA PRO A 240 -28.97 22.47 -2.56
C PRO A 240 -28.39 22.45 -3.98
N GLU A 241 -27.78 23.55 -4.45
CA GLU A 241 -27.12 23.61 -5.77
C GLU A 241 -25.91 22.67 -5.83
N TYR A 242 -25.02 22.74 -4.83
CA TYR A 242 -23.87 21.85 -4.71
C TYR A 242 -24.31 20.39 -4.54
N HIS A 243 -25.30 20.14 -3.68
CA HIS A 243 -25.86 18.81 -3.47
C HIS A 243 -26.41 18.19 -4.77
N SER A 244 -27.01 18.98 -5.66
CA SER A 244 -27.51 18.49 -6.96
C SER A 244 -26.42 17.98 -7.91
N LEU A 245 -25.17 18.41 -7.71
CA LEU A 245 -24.02 17.95 -8.49
C LEU A 245 -23.33 16.75 -7.83
N VAL A 246 -23.39 16.62 -6.50
CA VAL A 246 -22.67 15.57 -5.77
C VAL A 246 -23.36 14.22 -5.96
N GLN A 247 -22.58 13.22 -6.38
CA GLN A 247 -23.02 11.84 -6.57
C GLN A 247 -22.09 10.93 -5.77
N PHE A 248 -22.64 10.16 -4.83
CA PHE A 248 -21.86 9.13 -4.14
C PHE A 248 -21.79 7.91 -5.04
N MET A 249 -20.58 7.47 -5.38
CA MET A 249 -20.41 6.20 -6.06
C MET A 249 -20.77 5.13 -5.05
N ASN A 250 -21.96 4.54 -5.20
CA ASN A 250 -22.24 3.27 -4.57
C ASN A 250 -21.14 2.34 -5.04
N LEU A 251 -20.22 1.98 -4.14
CA LEU A 251 -19.32 0.86 -4.37
C LEU A 251 -20.26 -0.32 -4.59
N VAL A 252 -20.55 -0.61 -5.87
CA VAL A 252 -21.32 -1.77 -6.25
C VAL A 252 -20.59 -2.91 -5.55
N PRO A 253 -21.27 -3.71 -4.70
CA PRO A 253 -20.64 -4.84 -4.05
C PRO A 253 -19.93 -5.63 -5.16
N SER A 254 -18.60 -5.67 -5.07
CA SER A 254 -17.72 -6.18 -6.10
C SER A 254 -18.25 -7.47 -6.71
N CYS A 255 -18.52 -7.44 -8.02
CA CYS A 255 -18.86 -8.55 -8.92
C CYS A 255 -19.82 -9.63 -8.39
N PRO A 256 -21.06 -9.77 -8.92
CA PRO A 256 -21.85 -10.98 -8.68
C PRO A 256 -21.08 -12.18 -9.26
N SER A 257 -20.51 -13.01 -8.39
CA SER A 257 -19.66 -14.16 -8.76
C SER A 257 -20.48 -15.39 -9.19
N THR A 258 -21.66 -15.20 -9.78
CA THR A 258 -22.57 -16.31 -10.14
C THR A 258 -23.20 -16.04 -11.50
N VAL A 259 -22.56 -16.61 -12.53
CA VAL A 259 -23.19 -16.87 -13.83
C VAL A 259 -23.85 -18.24 -13.72
N GLU A 260 -25.18 -18.29 -13.85
CA GLU A 260 -25.91 -19.55 -14.01
C GLU A 260 -25.64 -20.11 -15.41
N LEU A 261 -24.99 -21.28 -15.49
CA LEU A 261 -24.70 -21.98 -16.73
C LEU A 261 -25.85 -22.95 -17.09
N PRO A 262 -26.28 -23.05 -18.36
CA PRO A 262 -27.33 -23.99 -18.77
C PRO A 262 -26.81 -25.44 -18.90
N ASP A 263 -27.68 -26.38 -18.53
CA ASP A 263 -27.49 -27.82 -18.63
C ASP A 263 -27.51 -28.32 -20.08
N THR A 264 -26.38 -28.84 -20.56
CA THR A 264 -26.20 -30.23 -21.05
C THR A 264 -25.05 -30.32 -22.06
N PHE A 265 -24.00 -31.06 -21.69
CA PHE A 265 -23.07 -31.70 -22.64
C PHE A 265 -22.97 -33.19 -22.28
N PRO A 266 -23.00 -34.11 -23.26
CA PRO A 266 -22.89 -35.54 -23.02
C PRO A 266 -21.42 -35.95 -22.83
N ASP A 267 -21.23 -36.86 -21.87
CA ASP A 267 -19.98 -37.08 -21.16
C ASP A 267 -19.25 -38.35 -21.63
N ILE A 268 -17.93 -38.23 -21.72
CA ILE A 268 -16.98 -39.32 -21.58
C ILE A 268 -16.02 -38.78 -20.53
N HIS A 269 -15.89 -39.46 -19.39
CA HIS A 269 -14.89 -39.32 -18.31
C HIS A 269 -15.53 -39.14 -16.93
N LEU A 270 -15.29 -40.12 -16.05
CA LEU A 270 -15.77 -40.22 -14.68
C LEU A 270 -15.68 -38.88 -13.91
N ILE A 271 -16.83 -38.24 -13.65
CA ILE A 271 -16.92 -36.98 -12.90
C ILE A 271 -17.11 -37.31 -11.41
N PRO A 272 -16.17 -36.92 -10.52
CA PRO A 272 -16.39 -37.01 -9.08
C PRO A 272 -17.70 -36.32 -8.68
N MET A 273 -18.53 -37.03 -7.91
CA MET A 273 -19.86 -36.57 -7.47
C MET A 273 -20.93 -36.48 -8.57
N GLU A 274 -20.78 -37.18 -9.70
CA GLU A 274 -21.81 -37.20 -10.77
C GLU A 274 -23.22 -37.55 -10.24
N SER A 275 -23.32 -38.56 -9.38
CA SER A 275 -24.57 -39.05 -8.79
C SER A 275 -25.09 -38.25 -7.59
N ALA A 276 -24.34 -37.24 -7.10
CA ALA A 276 -24.79 -36.40 -6.00
C ALA A 276 -25.80 -35.35 -6.52
N SER A 277 -26.74 -34.90 -5.67
CA SER A 277 -27.63 -33.80 -6.04
C SER A 277 -26.84 -32.49 -6.21
N PRO A 278 -27.31 -31.53 -7.01
CA PRO A 278 -26.64 -30.23 -7.19
C PRO A 278 -26.32 -29.54 -5.85
N GLU A 279 -27.22 -29.61 -4.87
CA GLU A 279 -27.04 -29.02 -3.54
C GLU A 279 -25.89 -29.68 -2.78
N VAL A 280 -25.72 -31.00 -2.91
CA VAL A 280 -24.61 -31.73 -2.29
C VAL A 280 -23.30 -31.40 -3.00
N LYS A 281 -23.28 -31.36 -4.34
CA LYS A 281 -22.09 -30.98 -5.12
C LYS A 281 -21.63 -29.58 -4.74
N GLU A 282 -22.57 -28.64 -4.67
CA GLU A 282 -22.29 -27.25 -4.31
C GLU A 282 -21.81 -27.14 -2.86
N ALA A 283 -22.45 -27.83 -1.91
CA ALA A 283 -22.02 -27.84 -0.52
C ALA A 283 -20.60 -28.41 -0.35
N VAL A 284 -20.29 -29.50 -1.06
CA VAL A 284 -18.96 -30.12 -1.02
C VAL A 284 -17.92 -29.23 -1.68
N TRP A 285 -18.17 -28.69 -2.88
CA TRP A 285 -17.23 -27.79 -3.55
C TRP A 285 -17.04 -26.48 -2.78
N LYS A 286 -18.10 -25.89 -2.23
CA LYS A 286 -17.99 -24.75 -1.31
C LYS A 286 -17.10 -25.10 -0.13
N ARG A 287 -17.23 -26.31 0.45
CA ARG A 287 -16.39 -26.74 1.57
C ARG A 287 -14.94 -26.98 1.16
N ILE A 288 -14.70 -27.60 0.00
CA ILE A 288 -13.36 -27.83 -0.55
C ILE A 288 -12.69 -26.51 -0.85
N LEU A 289 -13.34 -25.62 -1.60
CA LEU A 289 -12.80 -24.29 -1.91
C LEU A 289 -12.63 -23.45 -0.65
N TYR A 290 -13.57 -23.53 0.30
CA TYR A 290 -13.43 -22.89 1.60
C TYR A 290 -12.13 -23.34 2.27
N PHE A 291 -11.87 -24.64 2.44
CA PHE A 291 -10.65 -25.11 3.10
C PHE A 291 -9.38 -24.94 2.25
N ALA A 292 -9.48 -25.08 0.93
CA ALA A 292 -8.34 -24.99 0.04
C ALA A 292 -7.88 -23.54 -0.13
N LEU A 293 -8.80 -22.58 -0.20
CA LEU A 293 -8.48 -21.18 -0.51
C LEU A 293 -8.36 -20.29 0.72
N LEU A 294 -9.08 -20.55 1.82
CA LEU A 294 -8.99 -19.70 3.02
C LEU A 294 -7.55 -19.48 3.50
N PRO A 295 -6.71 -20.52 3.63
CA PRO A 295 -5.33 -20.34 4.06
C PRO A 295 -4.61 -19.30 3.20
N TYR A 296 -4.78 -19.34 1.87
CA TYR A 296 -4.16 -18.39 0.95
C TYR A 296 -4.69 -16.97 1.13
N TYR A 297 -6.02 -16.81 1.27
CA TYR A 297 -6.63 -15.49 1.50
C TYR A 297 -6.18 -14.85 2.81
N TYR A 298 -5.96 -15.65 3.86
CA TYR A 298 -5.56 -15.15 5.18
C TYR A 298 -4.04 -15.24 5.42
N THR A 299 -3.24 -15.72 4.45
CA THR A 299 -1.79 -15.82 4.64
C THR A 299 -1.18 -14.44 4.89
N HIS A 300 -1.64 -13.43 4.14
CA HIS A 300 -1.18 -12.06 4.25
C HIS A 300 -2.36 -11.13 4.48
N ILE A 301 -2.47 -10.65 5.71
CA ILE A 301 -3.55 -9.77 6.13
C ILE A 301 -3.05 -8.34 6.14
N GLN A 302 -3.75 -7.50 5.40
CA GLN A 302 -3.65 -6.06 5.55
C GLN A 302 -4.83 -5.58 6.41
N VAL A 303 -4.55 -4.86 7.50
CA VAL A 303 -5.55 -4.19 8.34
C VAL A 303 -5.56 -2.72 7.94
N ASP A 304 -6.62 -2.31 7.27
CA ASP A 304 -6.78 -0.93 6.84
C ASP A 304 -6.84 0.04 8.03
N ASN A 305 -6.57 1.32 7.74
CA ASN A 305 -6.45 2.37 8.74
C ASN A 305 -7.79 2.71 9.45
N ASP A 306 -8.92 2.16 8.99
CA ASP A 306 -10.23 2.44 9.59
C ASP A 306 -10.48 1.69 10.91
N GLY A 307 -9.61 0.73 11.25
CA GLY A 307 -9.72 -0.09 12.45
C GLY A 307 -10.90 -1.10 12.42
N ALA A 308 -11.79 -1.04 11.44
CA ALA A 308 -13.00 -1.86 11.35
C ALA A 308 -12.72 -3.32 10.97
N GLN A 309 -11.52 -3.59 10.43
CA GLN A 309 -11.09 -4.92 10.05
C GLN A 309 -10.58 -5.75 11.24
N LEU A 310 -10.08 -5.12 12.30
CA LEU A 310 -9.53 -5.81 13.47
C LEU A 310 -10.62 -6.63 14.22
N PRO A 311 -11.81 -6.07 14.51
CA PRO A 311 -12.91 -6.85 15.10
C PRO A 311 -13.39 -7.99 14.20
N LYS A 312 -13.46 -7.76 12.88
CA LYS A 312 -13.89 -8.78 11.91
C LYS A 312 -12.90 -9.95 11.90
N LEU A 313 -11.60 -9.66 11.87
CA LEU A 313 -10.56 -10.67 11.88
C LEU A 313 -10.56 -11.46 13.20
N ALA A 314 -10.68 -10.78 14.34
CA ALA A 314 -10.80 -11.44 15.64
C ALA A 314 -11.98 -12.42 15.66
N MET A 315 -13.16 -11.99 15.19
CA MET A 315 -14.35 -12.85 15.10
C MET A 315 -14.15 -14.03 14.14
N VAL A 316 -13.47 -13.82 13.00
CA VAL A 316 -13.16 -14.91 12.06
C VAL A 316 -12.26 -15.96 12.70
N LEU A 317 -11.24 -15.54 13.46
CA LEU A 317 -10.31 -16.42 14.14
C LEU A 317 -10.94 -17.16 15.32
N GLU A 318 -11.83 -16.52 16.07
CA GLU A 318 -12.62 -17.19 17.11
C GLU A 318 -13.51 -18.29 16.53
N LYS A 319 -14.14 -18.02 15.37
CA LYS A 319 -14.99 -19.00 14.67
C LYS A 319 -14.18 -20.07 13.95
N ASN A 320 -12.94 -19.78 13.55
CA ASN A 320 -12.08 -20.66 12.77
C ASN A 320 -10.63 -20.68 13.30
N PRO A 321 -10.38 -21.24 14.49
CA PRO A 321 -9.03 -21.23 15.09
C PRO A 321 -7.96 -21.89 14.21
N TRP A 322 -8.35 -22.85 13.37
CA TRP A 322 -7.46 -23.56 12.44
C TRP A 322 -6.84 -22.64 11.37
N LEU A 323 -7.38 -21.45 11.12
CA LEU A 323 -6.77 -20.44 10.24
C LEU A 323 -5.51 -19.84 10.84
N GLY A 324 -5.43 -19.75 12.16
CA GLY A 324 -4.37 -19.05 12.87
C GLY A 324 -2.94 -19.46 12.47
N PRO A 325 -2.62 -20.76 12.40
CA PRO A 325 -1.32 -21.26 11.92
C PRO A 325 -0.98 -20.89 10.46
N HIS A 326 -1.97 -20.54 9.63
CA HIS A 326 -1.77 -20.17 8.23
C HIS A 326 -1.52 -18.67 8.03
N ILE A 327 -1.82 -17.84 9.03
CA ILE A 327 -1.56 -16.39 8.97
C ILE A 327 -0.07 -16.16 9.19
N GLN A 328 0.62 -15.73 8.14
CA GLN A 328 2.06 -15.46 8.15
C GLN A 328 2.38 -13.98 8.26
N THR A 329 1.49 -13.11 7.81
CA THR A 329 1.74 -11.67 7.79
C THR A 329 0.52 -10.90 8.25
N ILE A 330 0.73 -9.94 9.14
CA ILE A 330 -0.27 -8.93 9.51
C ILE A 330 0.41 -7.56 9.38
N VAL A 331 -0.11 -6.72 8.50
CA VAL A 331 0.37 -5.35 8.31
C VAL A 331 -0.79 -4.38 8.40
N GLY A 332 -0.71 -3.34 9.24
CA GLY A 332 -1.78 -2.36 9.29
C GLY A 332 -1.83 -1.53 10.55
N GLU A 333 -2.89 -0.74 10.71
CA GLU A 333 -3.10 0.05 11.92
C GLU A 333 -3.68 -0.83 13.03
N LEU A 334 -2.82 -1.36 13.89
CA LEU A 334 -3.20 -2.25 14.99
C LEU A 334 -3.78 -1.52 16.22
N CYS A 335 -3.90 -0.19 16.14
CA CYS A 335 -4.34 0.69 17.22
C CYS A 335 -5.54 1.55 16.75
N ALA A 336 -6.40 1.97 17.66
CA ALA A 336 -7.63 2.71 17.35
C ALA A 336 -7.43 4.21 17.06
N SER A 337 -6.23 4.65 16.67
CA SER A 337 -5.85 6.07 16.62
C SER A 337 -6.77 6.89 15.72
N ARG A 338 -7.09 6.42 14.50
CA ARG A 338 -8.04 7.11 13.62
C ARG A 338 -9.48 7.12 14.13
N SER A 339 -9.93 6.02 14.74
CA SER A 339 -11.27 5.96 15.34
C SER A 339 -11.44 7.01 16.44
N LEU A 340 -10.37 7.28 17.19
CA LEU A 340 -10.32 8.35 18.19
C LEU A 340 -10.32 9.74 17.53
N GLU A 341 -9.48 9.97 16.51
CA GLU A 341 -9.46 11.25 15.77
C GLU A 341 -10.84 11.58 15.17
N PHE A 342 -11.54 10.56 14.64
CA PHE A 342 -12.88 10.74 14.08
C PHE A 342 -13.94 11.00 15.17
N ALA A 343 -13.87 10.28 16.30
CA ALA A 343 -14.79 10.48 17.42
C ALA A 343 -14.63 11.88 18.05
N GLU A 344 -13.39 12.36 18.20
CA GLU A 344 -13.08 13.70 18.73
C GLU A 344 -13.52 14.80 17.76
N SER A 345 -13.24 14.65 16.46
CA SER A 345 -13.59 15.65 15.44
C SER A 345 -15.09 15.73 15.14
N ALA A 346 -15.82 14.62 15.28
CA ALA A 346 -17.26 14.59 15.01
C ALA A 346 -18.13 15.18 16.15
N HIS A 347 -17.52 15.60 17.28
CA HIS A 347 -18.24 16.05 18.48
C HIS A 347 -19.38 15.09 18.91
N LEU A 348 -19.23 13.80 18.62
CA LEU A 348 -20.18 12.76 18.99
C LEU A 348 -20.00 12.50 20.49
N GLY A 349 -20.62 13.36 21.31
CA GLY A 349 -20.51 13.42 22.77
C GLY A 349 -21.09 12.20 23.49
N GLY A 350 -20.52 11.03 23.25
CA GLY A 350 -20.94 9.77 23.86
C GLY A 350 -19.94 8.61 23.72
N PHE A 351 -18.89 8.74 22.92
CA PHE A 351 -17.88 7.67 22.82
C PHE A 351 -16.74 7.90 23.82
N ASN A 352 -16.61 6.98 24.77
CA ASN A 352 -15.49 6.94 25.69
C ASN A 352 -14.26 6.36 24.97
N ALA A 353 -13.26 7.21 24.72
CA ALA A 353 -11.98 6.81 24.10
C ALA A 353 -11.36 5.57 24.76
N ALA A 354 -11.50 5.43 26.08
CA ALA A 354 -10.99 4.29 26.82
C ALA A 354 -11.70 2.97 26.46
N GLU A 355 -13.01 3.02 26.19
CA GLU A 355 -13.79 1.83 25.79
C GLU A 355 -13.42 1.36 24.39
N ILE A 356 -13.26 2.29 23.44
CA ILE A 356 -12.81 1.97 22.08
C ILE A 356 -11.41 1.33 22.12
N MET A 357 -10.49 1.92 22.87
CA MET A 357 -9.14 1.38 23.05
C MET A 357 -9.15 0.00 23.73
N ALA A 358 -10.00 -0.19 24.74
CA ALA A 358 -10.16 -1.48 25.40
C ALA A 358 -10.73 -2.56 24.45
N ALA A 359 -11.70 -2.21 23.61
CA ALA A 359 -12.26 -3.13 22.61
C ALA A 359 -11.22 -3.53 21.56
N HIS A 360 -10.50 -2.55 21.00
CA HIS A 360 -9.40 -2.80 20.05
C HIS A 360 -8.31 -3.67 20.66
N ARG A 361 -7.95 -3.43 21.91
CA ARG A 361 -7.02 -4.27 22.66
C ARG A 361 -7.53 -5.71 22.75
N GLY A 362 -8.81 -5.90 23.08
CA GLY A 362 -9.43 -7.22 23.12
C GLY A 362 -9.29 -7.96 21.78
N HIS A 363 -9.60 -7.29 20.67
CA HIS A 363 -9.48 -7.87 19.33
C HIS A 363 -8.04 -8.22 18.96
N LEU A 364 -7.08 -7.34 19.25
CA LEU A 364 -5.66 -7.63 18.98
C LEU A 364 -5.18 -8.84 19.78
N MET A 365 -5.56 -8.93 21.06
CA MET A 365 -5.21 -10.08 21.91
C MET A 365 -5.81 -11.38 21.36
N THR A 366 -7.07 -11.35 20.92
CA THR A 366 -7.72 -12.49 20.26
C THR A 366 -6.92 -12.91 19.03
N ILE A 367 -6.58 -11.99 18.14
CA ILE A 367 -5.82 -12.28 16.91
C ILE A 367 -4.48 -12.95 17.26
N LEU A 368 -3.68 -12.31 18.12
CA LEU A 368 -2.35 -12.79 18.50
C LEU A 368 -2.38 -14.16 19.20
N SER A 369 -3.46 -14.46 19.94
CA SER A 369 -3.60 -15.77 20.60
C SER A 369 -3.80 -16.94 19.62
N HIS A 370 -4.28 -16.66 18.40
CA HIS A 370 -4.54 -17.67 17.37
C HIS A 370 -3.41 -17.75 16.33
N THR A 371 -2.63 -16.69 16.12
CA THR A 371 -1.65 -16.59 15.01
C THR A 371 -0.27 -17.14 15.35
N VAL A 372 -0.15 -18.46 15.59
CA VAL A 372 1.14 -19.10 15.94
C VAL A 372 2.16 -19.15 14.79
N GLY A 373 1.69 -19.05 13.54
CA GLY A 373 2.51 -19.10 12.32
C GLY A 373 3.05 -17.75 11.84
N LEU A 374 2.95 -16.71 12.67
CA LEU A 374 3.22 -15.34 12.24
C LEU A 374 4.71 -15.09 11.97
N VAL A 375 5.05 -14.82 10.72
CA VAL A 375 6.40 -14.52 10.23
C VAL A 375 6.69 -13.02 10.26
N TYR A 376 5.69 -12.20 9.96
CA TYR A 376 5.81 -10.75 9.92
C TYR A 376 4.62 -10.05 10.61
N LEU A 377 4.93 -9.20 11.59
CA LEU A 377 4.00 -8.23 12.15
C LEU A 377 4.51 -6.81 11.89
N GLY A 378 3.70 -6.00 11.22
CA GLY A 378 4.06 -4.63 10.89
C GLY A 378 2.94 -3.63 11.16
N THR A 379 3.29 -2.45 11.67
CA THR A 379 2.37 -1.32 11.72
C THR A 379 2.37 -0.59 10.38
N GLY A 380 1.16 -0.39 9.84
CA GLY A 380 0.92 0.37 8.61
C GLY A 380 1.51 1.78 8.69
N ARG A 381 1.64 2.43 7.52
CA ARG A 381 2.04 3.84 7.48
C ARG A 381 0.85 4.69 7.89
N SER A 382 0.84 5.15 9.14
CA SER A 382 -0.07 6.20 9.52
C SER A 382 0.52 7.56 9.16
N TYR A 383 -0.32 8.36 8.49
CA TYR A 383 0.02 9.67 7.95
C TYR A 383 -0.21 10.81 8.95
N SER A 384 -0.72 10.53 10.16
CA SER A 384 -0.90 11.57 11.17
C SER A 384 0.46 11.96 11.78
N GLN A 385 1.08 12.99 11.21
CA GLN A 385 2.15 13.73 11.87
C GLN A 385 1.53 14.50 13.05
N GLY A 386 1.40 13.85 14.20
CA GLY A 386 0.97 14.54 15.42
C GLY A 386 0.43 13.65 16.53
N LEU A 387 -0.14 12.48 16.20
CA LEU A 387 -0.65 11.52 17.17
C LEU A 387 -0.11 10.14 16.86
N SER A 388 0.41 9.46 17.87
CA SER A 388 1.13 8.21 17.73
C SER A 388 0.19 7.08 17.30
N SER A 389 0.17 6.80 16.00
CA SER A 389 -0.61 5.71 15.44
C SER A 389 0.26 4.46 15.22
N GLY A 390 -0.20 3.32 15.76
CA GLY A 390 0.42 2.00 15.63
C GLY A 390 0.95 1.36 16.93
N ASP A 391 0.43 1.74 18.09
CA ASP A 391 1.01 1.31 19.37
C ASP A 391 0.48 -0.06 19.79
N ILE A 392 1.40 -1.01 20.03
CA ILE A 392 1.05 -2.25 20.74
C ILE A 392 1.38 -2.09 22.21
N GLN A 393 0.47 -2.58 23.06
CA GLN A 393 0.72 -2.64 24.50
C GLN A 393 1.67 -3.78 24.86
N TRP A 394 2.30 -3.66 26.02
CA TRP A 394 3.29 -4.63 26.50
C TRP A 394 2.74 -6.06 26.56
N ASN A 395 1.54 -6.25 27.10
CA ASN A 395 0.91 -7.57 27.20
C ASN A 395 0.60 -8.19 25.83
N ALA A 396 0.34 -7.38 24.80
CA ALA A 396 0.16 -7.86 23.44
C ALA A 396 1.50 -8.30 22.83
N PHE A 397 2.58 -7.56 23.10
CA PHE A 397 3.93 -7.96 22.72
C PHE A 397 4.36 -9.29 23.37
N GLU A 398 4.07 -9.48 24.66
CA GLU A 398 4.36 -10.74 25.36
C GLU A 398 3.57 -11.92 24.78
N LEU A 399 2.29 -11.70 24.48
CA LEU A 399 1.48 -12.72 23.83
C LEU A 399 2.03 -13.08 22.44
N LEU A 400 2.42 -12.07 21.65
CA LEU A 400 3.07 -12.27 20.35
C LEU A 400 4.37 -13.08 20.49
N ALA A 401 5.25 -12.69 21.41
CA ALA A 401 6.52 -13.37 21.63
C ALA A 401 6.32 -14.82 22.08
N SER A 402 5.38 -15.08 22.99
CA SER A 402 5.10 -16.43 23.49
C SER A 402 4.43 -17.34 22.44
N ARG A 403 3.58 -16.80 21.56
CA ARG A 403 2.83 -17.59 20.57
C ARG A 403 3.56 -17.77 19.25
N SER A 404 4.23 -16.73 18.79
CA SER A 404 4.79 -16.64 17.44
C SER A 404 6.27 -16.30 17.43
N GLY A 405 6.92 -16.11 18.59
CA GLY A 405 8.32 -15.67 18.64
C GLY A 405 9.31 -16.62 17.92
N HIS A 406 8.99 -17.92 17.87
CA HIS A 406 9.78 -18.92 17.13
C HIS A 406 9.58 -18.88 15.61
N THR A 407 8.50 -18.30 15.09
CA THR A 407 8.23 -18.14 13.65
C THR A 407 8.50 -16.71 13.16
N LEU A 408 8.48 -15.74 14.07
CA LEU A 408 8.61 -14.32 13.77
C LEU A 408 10.02 -13.97 13.26
N GLN A 409 10.10 -13.55 12.00
CA GLN A 409 11.35 -13.13 11.33
C GLN A 409 11.48 -11.62 11.22
N LYS A 410 10.34 -10.93 11.08
CA LYS A 410 10.27 -9.47 10.90
C LYS A 410 9.29 -8.86 11.88
N LEU A 411 9.71 -7.78 12.53
CA LEU A 411 8.87 -7.05 13.48
C LEU A 411 9.02 -5.54 13.27
N SER A 412 7.92 -4.86 12.99
CA SER A 412 7.85 -3.40 12.87
C SER A 412 6.73 -2.88 13.77
N ILE A 413 7.11 -2.39 14.95
CA ILE A 413 6.15 -1.97 15.98
C ILE A 413 6.55 -0.65 16.63
N ARG A 414 5.58 -0.04 17.29
CA ARG A 414 5.77 1.02 18.28
C ARG A 414 5.19 0.51 19.60
N ILE A 415 5.90 0.72 20.71
CA ILE A 415 5.45 0.32 22.03
C ILE A 415 5.27 1.59 22.85
N MET A 416 4.07 1.86 23.35
CA MET A 416 3.82 3.00 24.22
C MET A 416 3.55 2.60 25.67
N TYR A 417 3.98 3.50 26.56
CA TYR A 417 3.72 3.46 27.98
C TYR A 417 2.68 4.56 28.32
N HIS A 418 1.48 4.15 28.74
CA HIS A 418 0.51 5.08 29.30
C HIS A 418 0.70 5.14 30.82
N GLY A 419 1.41 6.16 31.28
CA GLY A 419 1.94 6.27 32.64
C GLY A 419 0.95 6.63 33.74
N THR A 420 -0.15 5.90 33.90
CA THR A 420 -0.98 6.08 35.12
C THR A 420 -0.49 5.26 36.32
N ASP A 421 0.38 4.25 36.13
CA ASP A 421 0.77 3.36 37.23
C ASP A 421 2.21 3.52 37.75
N GLY A 422 3.07 4.36 37.17
CA GLY A 422 4.39 4.72 37.73
C GLY A 422 5.37 3.56 38.03
N ALA A 423 4.93 2.31 37.90
CA ALA A 423 5.74 1.13 38.02
C ALA A 423 6.51 1.00 36.70
N ARG A 424 7.83 0.96 36.81
CA ARG A 424 8.71 0.38 35.79
C ARG A 424 8.04 -0.89 35.28
N VAL A 425 8.08 -1.13 33.97
CA VAL A 425 7.71 -2.43 33.41
C VAL A 425 8.47 -3.48 34.20
N SER A 426 7.77 -4.17 35.10
CA SER A 426 8.41 -5.16 35.93
C SER A 426 8.80 -6.30 35.01
N PRO A 427 10.04 -6.80 35.07
CA PRO A 427 10.39 -8.07 34.43
C PRO A 427 9.39 -9.19 34.79
N ALA A 428 8.64 -9.04 35.91
CA ALA A 428 7.58 -9.94 36.33
C ALA A 428 6.34 -10.01 35.42
N VAL A 429 6.12 -9.08 34.47
CA VAL A 429 5.00 -9.22 33.51
C VAL A 429 5.24 -10.43 32.57
N LEU A 430 6.51 -10.81 32.38
CA LEU A 430 6.92 -12.07 31.75
C LEU A 430 6.62 -13.31 32.61
N GLY A 431 6.19 -13.13 33.86
CA GLY A 431 5.89 -14.19 34.83
C GLY A 431 4.61 -14.99 34.56
N HIS A 432 3.85 -14.66 33.52
CA HIS A 432 2.74 -15.49 33.03
C HIS A 432 3.19 -16.57 32.03
N LEU A 433 4.49 -16.63 31.71
CA LEU A 433 5.15 -17.84 31.24
C LEU A 433 5.28 -18.76 32.45
N THR A 434 4.28 -19.61 32.66
CA THR A 434 4.14 -20.42 33.87
C THR A 434 5.43 -21.19 34.15
N GLU A 435 6.10 -20.78 35.24
CA GLU A 435 7.43 -21.15 35.74
C GLU A 435 8.61 -20.47 35.02
N LEU A 436 8.99 -19.25 35.45
CA LEU A 436 10.38 -18.78 35.53
C LEU A 436 10.46 -17.49 36.38
N ASP A 437 11.42 -17.48 37.31
CA ASP A 437 11.76 -16.41 38.27
C ASP A 437 12.16 -15.09 37.57
N GLN A 438 12.11 -13.95 38.28
CA GLN A 438 12.29 -12.55 37.80
C GLN A 438 13.61 -12.26 37.05
N GLN A 439 14.48 -13.26 36.90
CA GLN A 439 15.79 -13.19 36.24
C GLN A 439 15.82 -13.81 34.83
N ASN A 440 14.77 -14.53 34.39
CA ASN A 440 14.81 -15.28 33.15
C ASN A 440 13.74 -14.84 32.16
N ILE A 441 13.98 -13.70 31.50
CA ILE A 441 13.48 -13.53 30.13
C ILE A 441 14.01 -14.74 29.36
N PRO A 442 13.18 -15.55 28.66
CA PRO A 442 13.73 -16.59 27.81
C PRO A 442 14.61 -15.88 26.80
N SER A 443 15.93 -15.98 26.97
CA SER A 443 16.89 -15.37 26.07
C SER A 443 16.60 -15.80 24.63
N THR A 444 15.97 -16.95 24.44
CA THR A 444 15.58 -17.54 23.16
C THR A 444 14.17 -17.21 22.67
N ALA A 445 13.48 -16.16 23.17
CA ALA A 445 12.09 -15.91 22.78
C ALA A 445 11.92 -15.46 21.32
N LEU A 446 12.97 -14.89 20.71
CA LEU A 446 12.97 -14.42 19.31
C LEU A 446 14.21 -14.94 18.56
N PRO A 447 14.37 -16.28 18.45
CA PRO A 447 15.61 -16.87 17.96
C PRO A 447 15.79 -16.63 16.45
N ASN A 448 14.70 -16.44 15.72
CA ASN A 448 14.66 -16.28 14.26
C ASN A 448 14.45 -14.83 13.81
N LEU A 449 14.44 -13.86 14.73
CA LEU A 449 14.27 -12.45 14.36
C LEU A 449 15.50 -11.95 13.60
N GLU A 450 15.33 -11.66 12.31
CA GLU A 450 16.40 -11.17 11.43
C GLU A 450 16.37 -9.65 11.26
N GLU A 451 15.17 -9.06 11.28
CA GLU A 451 14.93 -7.65 11.03
C GLU A 451 14.04 -7.04 12.12
N LEU A 452 14.59 -6.04 12.83
CA LEU A 452 13.88 -5.26 13.83
C LEU A 452 13.74 -3.81 13.34
N CYS A 453 12.50 -3.35 13.15
CA CYS A 453 12.19 -1.96 12.88
C CYS A 453 11.50 -1.35 14.10
N PHE A 454 12.21 -0.47 14.78
CA PHE A 454 11.76 0.19 15.99
C PHE A 454 11.54 1.68 15.73
N ARG A 455 10.29 2.11 15.80
CA ARG A 455 9.95 3.51 15.52
C ARG A 455 10.11 4.40 16.74
N ALA A 456 9.58 3.96 17.88
CA ALA A 456 9.68 4.63 19.18
C ALA A 456 9.24 3.66 20.28
N GLY A 457 9.71 3.90 21.49
CA GLY A 457 9.20 3.25 22.70
C GLY A 457 10.08 3.54 23.90
N ASP A 458 9.61 3.10 25.06
CA ASP A 458 10.23 3.38 26.35
C ASP A 458 11.60 2.70 26.50
N ALA A 459 12.50 3.32 27.28
CA ALA A 459 13.84 2.82 27.57
C ALA A 459 13.85 1.38 28.14
N SER A 460 12.81 0.98 28.88
CA SER A 460 12.67 -0.38 29.40
C SER A 460 12.58 -1.45 28.30
N PHE A 461 12.09 -1.11 27.10
CA PHE A 461 12.08 -2.03 25.98
C PHE A 461 13.50 -2.37 25.50
N TRP A 462 14.39 -1.36 25.45
CA TRP A 462 15.79 -1.57 25.13
C TRP A 462 16.50 -2.42 26.18
N GLU A 463 16.19 -2.23 27.46
CA GLU A 463 16.72 -3.06 28.55
C GLU A 463 16.34 -4.54 28.36
N VAL A 464 15.09 -4.81 27.98
CA VAL A 464 14.60 -6.16 27.67
C VAL A 464 15.33 -6.75 26.47
N LEU A 465 15.36 -6.04 25.34
CA LEU A 465 16.02 -6.51 24.12
C LEU A 465 17.52 -6.75 24.32
N SER A 466 18.17 -5.95 25.16
CA SER A 466 19.60 -6.09 25.49
C SER A 466 19.90 -7.38 26.26
N ARG A 467 18.92 -7.90 27.01
CA ARG A 467 19.02 -9.17 27.76
C ARG A 467 18.59 -10.39 26.95
N MET A 468 17.78 -10.20 25.91
CA MET A 468 17.39 -11.28 25.00
C MET A 468 18.59 -11.72 24.15
N ASP A 469 18.66 -13.00 23.79
CA ASP A 469 19.54 -13.48 22.73
C ASP A 469 18.81 -13.44 21.39
N LEU A 470 19.26 -12.56 20.51
CA LEU A 470 18.75 -12.41 19.16
C LEU A 470 19.82 -12.94 18.18
N PRO A 471 20.03 -14.26 18.06
CA PRO A 471 21.16 -14.82 17.32
C PRO A 471 21.06 -14.57 15.82
N SER A 472 19.85 -14.42 15.30
CA SER A 472 19.57 -14.21 13.87
C SER A 472 19.49 -12.73 13.47
N LEU A 473 19.55 -11.79 14.40
CA LEU A 473 19.38 -10.37 14.07
C LEU A 473 20.50 -9.88 13.15
N ARG A 474 20.15 -9.32 12.00
CA ARG A 474 21.09 -8.75 11.01
C ARG A 474 20.74 -7.31 10.64
N THR A 475 19.47 -6.93 10.72
CA THR A 475 19.00 -5.61 10.28
C THR A 475 18.28 -4.89 11.41
N LEU A 476 18.70 -3.66 11.69
CA LEU A 476 18.06 -2.79 12.66
C LEU A 476 17.64 -1.47 11.99
N THR A 477 16.42 -1.01 12.23
CA THR A 477 15.94 0.32 11.81
C THR A 477 15.43 1.09 13.01
N LEU A 478 15.96 2.30 13.23
CA LEU A 478 15.61 3.22 14.31
C LEU A 478 15.05 4.51 13.69
N GLN A 479 13.83 4.91 14.07
CA GLN A 479 13.23 6.16 13.53
C GLN A 479 13.23 7.33 14.51
N ASN A 480 13.24 7.09 15.83
CA ASN A 480 13.30 8.14 16.84
C ASN A 480 14.39 7.84 17.87
N GLN A 481 15.08 8.89 18.31
CA GLN A 481 16.20 8.83 19.25
C GLN A 481 15.72 8.39 20.64
N GLU A 482 16.39 7.39 21.19
CA GLU A 482 16.34 7.05 22.61
C GLU A 482 17.79 6.81 23.06
N PRO A 483 18.31 7.57 24.04
CA PRO A 483 19.68 7.41 24.58
C PRO A 483 19.97 6.01 25.16
N SER A 484 18.93 5.19 25.31
CA SER A 484 18.93 3.90 26.01
C SER A 484 19.32 2.70 25.14
N ALA A 485 19.60 2.88 23.84
CA ALA A 485 19.96 1.77 22.96
C ALA A 485 21.43 1.29 23.09
N LEU A 486 22.26 1.92 23.94
CA LEU A 486 23.68 1.58 24.04
C LEU A 486 23.91 0.12 24.47
N ASP A 487 23.21 -0.34 25.51
CA ASP A 487 23.31 -1.72 26.01
C ASP A 487 22.89 -2.73 24.92
N PHE A 488 21.94 -2.35 24.07
CA PHE A 488 21.50 -3.18 22.97
C PHE A 488 22.60 -3.34 21.92
N PHE A 489 23.29 -2.25 21.56
CA PHE A 489 24.42 -2.30 20.64
C PHE A 489 25.61 -3.06 21.24
N ILE A 490 25.84 -2.99 22.55
CA ILE A 490 26.86 -3.81 23.22
C ILE A 490 26.52 -5.31 23.09
N SER A 491 25.27 -5.69 23.34
CA SER A 491 24.84 -7.09 23.26
C SER A 491 24.79 -7.64 21.83
N HIS A 492 24.26 -6.84 20.88
CA HIS A 492 23.86 -7.33 19.55
C HIS A 492 24.54 -6.63 18.37
N GLY A 493 25.23 -5.51 18.58
CA GLY A 493 25.80 -4.69 17.49
C GLY A 493 26.74 -5.49 16.57
N ARG A 494 27.54 -6.41 17.11
CA ARG A 494 28.39 -7.32 16.33
C ARG A 494 27.65 -8.23 15.35
N LYS A 495 26.35 -8.44 15.53
CA LYS A 495 25.53 -9.28 14.64
C LYS A 495 24.94 -8.46 13.47
N LEU A 496 24.90 -7.13 13.59
CA LEU A 496 24.27 -6.25 12.63
C LEU A 496 25.12 -6.11 11.36
N VAL A 497 24.45 -6.31 10.23
CA VAL A 497 24.98 -6.14 8.87
C VAL A 497 24.40 -4.90 8.21
N SER A 498 23.16 -4.54 8.56
CA SER A 498 22.47 -3.35 8.06
C SER A 498 21.88 -2.55 9.22
N LEU A 499 22.14 -1.25 9.24
CA LEU A 499 21.64 -0.34 10.27
C LEU A 499 21.06 0.91 9.62
N ALA A 500 19.82 1.21 9.96
CA ALA A 500 19.14 2.43 9.63
C ALA A 500 18.93 3.24 10.92
N CYS A 501 19.42 4.47 10.99
CA CYS A 501 19.31 5.28 12.21
C CYS A 501 19.23 6.79 11.91
N GLY A 502 18.98 7.58 12.95
CA GLY A 502 18.99 9.04 12.86
C GLY A 502 20.42 9.60 12.87
N ARG A 503 20.57 10.88 12.49
CA ARG A 503 21.88 11.57 12.44
C ARG A 503 22.66 11.54 13.77
N SER A 504 21.98 11.66 14.90
CA SER A 504 22.58 11.68 16.26
C SER A 504 23.39 10.41 16.57
N ASP A 505 22.91 9.27 16.10
CA ASP A 505 23.31 7.96 16.61
C ASP A 505 24.68 7.54 16.06
N VAL A 506 25.11 8.17 14.97
CA VAL A 506 26.36 7.85 14.28
C VAL A 506 27.58 8.42 15.03
N GLY A 507 27.42 9.50 15.80
CA GLY A 507 28.53 10.24 16.40
C GLY A 507 28.79 9.97 17.88
N GLU A 508 27.76 9.75 18.70
CA GLU A 508 27.88 9.90 20.16
C GLU A 508 28.50 8.68 20.89
N HIS A 509 28.51 7.49 20.29
CA HIS A 509 28.85 6.25 21.01
C HIS A 509 29.86 5.35 20.30
N GLY A 510 30.55 5.84 19.26
CA GLY A 510 31.46 5.00 18.50
C GLY A 510 30.74 3.81 17.87
N LEU A 511 29.60 4.06 17.21
CA LEU A 511 28.71 3.07 16.63
C LEU A 511 29.43 1.96 15.83
N PHE A 512 30.47 2.33 15.07
CA PHE A 512 31.28 1.39 14.29
C PHE A 512 32.12 0.43 15.15
N ALA A 513 32.49 0.83 16.36
CA ALA A 513 33.16 -0.07 17.31
C ALA A 513 32.19 -1.11 17.89
N LEU A 514 30.91 -0.72 18.08
CA LEU A 514 29.86 -1.61 18.55
C LEU A 514 29.31 -2.51 17.44
N CYS A 515 29.34 -2.04 16.19
CA CYS A 515 28.86 -2.75 15.00
C CYS A 515 29.98 -3.03 13.98
N PRO A 516 31.00 -3.84 14.33
CA PRO A 516 32.17 -4.06 13.48
C PRO A 516 31.89 -4.81 12.16
N ASN A 517 30.73 -5.48 12.04
CA ASN A 517 30.32 -6.23 10.85
C ASN A 517 29.33 -5.46 9.96
N LEU A 518 29.15 -4.17 10.22
CA LEU A 518 28.19 -3.34 9.50
C LEU A 518 28.65 -3.10 8.06
N LYS A 519 27.81 -3.51 7.10
CA LYS A 519 28.01 -3.34 5.65
C LYS A 519 27.22 -2.19 5.06
N ILE A 520 26.00 -1.98 5.56
CA ILE A 520 25.09 -0.96 5.05
C ILE A 520 24.69 -0.06 6.21
N LEU A 521 24.99 1.23 6.09
CA LEU A 521 24.51 2.27 7.01
C LEU A 521 23.56 3.20 6.26
N ILE A 522 22.35 3.36 6.78
CA ILE A 522 21.35 4.27 6.23
C ILE A 522 21.07 5.36 7.27
N ILE A 523 21.30 6.61 6.91
CA ILE A 523 21.16 7.76 7.80
C ILE A 523 19.92 8.55 7.38
N SER A 524 18.92 8.60 8.27
CA SER A 524 17.75 9.45 8.09
C SER A 524 18.07 10.90 8.48
N LEU A 525 17.79 11.84 7.57
CA LEU A 525 17.99 13.28 7.83
C LEU A 525 16.77 14.01 8.41
N VAL A 526 15.67 13.30 8.66
CA VAL A 526 14.41 13.89 9.08
C VAL A 526 14.42 14.15 10.58
N LEU A 527 14.43 15.43 10.98
CA LEU A 527 14.24 15.80 12.38
C LEU A 527 12.76 15.69 12.78
N PRO A 528 12.46 15.42 14.06
CA PRO A 528 11.13 15.65 14.63
C PRO A 528 10.69 17.09 14.32
N GLY A 529 9.57 17.24 13.59
CA GLY A 529 9.06 18.56 13.16
C GLY A 529 9.37 18.96 11.71
N GLY A 530 9.95 18.07 10.89
CA GLY A 530 10.05 18.27 9.43
C GLY A 530 11.09 19.30 8.97
N SER A 531 11.90 19.82 9.89
CA SER A 531 13.08 20.63 9.53
C SER A 531 14.19 19.74 9.00
N TRP A 532 14.79 20.15 7.89
CA TRP A 532 15.93 19.45 7.29
C TRP A 532 17.20 19.79 8.07
N SER A 533 17.84 18.78 8.65
CA SER A 533 19.20 18.97 9.15
C SER A 533 20.20 19.02 7.99
N GLN A 534 21.31 19.73 8.19
CA GLN A 534 22.44 19.69 7.25
C GLN A 534 22.95 18.24 7.12
N ILE A 535 23.53 17.88 5.98
CA ILE A 535 24.21 16.59 5.82
C ILE A 535 25.35 16.55 6.84
N PRO A 536 25.55 15.48 7.62
CA PRO A 536 26.69 15.40 8.53
C PRO A 536 28.00 15.59 7.75
N ASP A 537 28.86 16.48 8.24
CA ASP A 537 30.16 16.73 7.62
C ASP A 537 30.97 15.44 7.53
N ALA A 538 31.70 15.26 6.43
CA ALA A 538 32.54 14.09 6.20
C ALA A 538 33.53 13.85 7.36
N GLU A 539 33.92 14.92 8.05
CA GLU A 539 34.79 14.89 9.23
C GLU A 539 34.23 14.07 10.41
N ASN A 540 32.90 13.96 10.51
CA ASN A 540 32.26 13.11 11.52
C ASN A 540 32.51 11.62 11.28
N PHE A 541 32.87 11.23 10.04
CA PHE A 541 33.22 9.85 9.70
C PHE A 541 34.73 9.58 9.76
N THR A 542 35.57 10.62 9.74
CA THR A 542 37.02 10.47 9.64
C THR A 542 37.77 10.75 10.94
N SER A 543 37.17 11.46 11.90
CA SER A 543 37.96 12.15 12.92
C SER A 543 38.37 11.35 14.16
N ASN A 544 37.79 10.20 14.51
CA ASN A 544 38.28 9.42 15.67
C ASN A 544 37.74 7.97 15.81
N THR A 545 36.98 7.46 14.83
CA THR A 545 36.34 6.14 14.93
C THR A 545 36.99 5.15 13.98
N VAL A 546 37.22 3.92 14.47
CA VAL A 546 37.57 2.77 13.62
C VAL A 546 36.39 2.56 12.68
N VAL A 547 36.45 3.11 11.47
CA VAL A 547 35.46 2.82 10.43
C VAL A 547 35.46 1.31 10.22
N SER A 548 34.28 0.70 10.29
CA SER A 548 34.10 -0.73 10.01
C SER A 548 34.77 -1.03 8.66
N ARG A 549 35.73 -1.97 8.66
CA ARG A 549 36.40 -2.41 7.42
C ARG A 549 35.43 -3.08 6.44
N GLU A 550 34.27 -3.49 6.95
CA GLU A 550 33.21 -4.16 6.20
C GLU A 550 32.18 -3.18 5.63
N LEU A 551 32.27 -1.86 5.92
CA LEU A 551 31.27 -0.90 5.46
C LEU A 551 31.37 -0.69 3.94
N GLU A 552 30.39 -1.23 3.22
CA GLU A 552 30.32 -1.22 1.75
C GLU A 552 29.48 -0.04 1.23
N LYS A 553 28.43 0.36 1.97
CA LYS A 553 27.46 1.34 1.50
C LYS A 553 26.99 2.27 2.62
N ILE A 554 27.04 3.57 2.37
CA ILE A 554 26.35 4.59 3.16
C ILE A 554 25.25 5.17 2.30
N VAL A 555 24.01 5.13 2.79
CA VAL A 555 22.87 5.77 2.16
C VAL A 555 22.41 6.92 3.04
N VAL A 556 22.29 8.10 2.46
CA VAL A 556 21.68 9.23 3.16
C VAL A 556 20.23 9.34 2.69
N ASP A 557 19.30 8.83 3.49
CA ASP A 557 17.88 8.89 3.16
C ASP A 557 17.28 10.22 3.62
N ARG A 558 16.84 11.01 2.64
CA ARG A 558 16.12 12.27 2.88
C ARG A 558 14.64 12.03 3.11
N ASN A 559 14.10 10.92 2.66
CA ASN A 559 12.68 10.67 2.74
C ASN A 559 12.47 9.62 3.83
N ASN A 560 11.70 9.93 4.87
CA ASN A 560 11.41 9.01 5.98
C ASN A 560 10.59 7.76 5.55
N CYS A 561 10.56 7.41 4.26
CA CYS A 561 9.54 6.63 3.59
C CYS A 561 10.08 5.48 2.70
N SER A 562 11.38 5.21 2.63
CA SER A 562 11.94 4.18 1.71
C SER A 562 12.20 2.81 2.33
N TRP A 563 12.17 2.71 3.67
CA TRP A 563 12.79 1.63 4.44
C TRP A 563 12.42 0.19 4.05
N HIS A 564 11.22 -0.04 3.51
CA HIS A 564 10.73 -1.40 3.18
C HIS A 564 10.93 -1.84 1.72
N ARG A 565 11.48 -1.00 0.82
CA ARG A 565 11.49 -1.31 -0.63
C ARG A 565 12.86 -1.51 -1.27
N GLY A 566 13.96 -1.48 -0.52
CA GLY A 566 15.30 -1.76 -1.07
C GLY A 566 15.74 -0.82 -2.20
N GLN A 567 15.05 0.32 -2.40
CA GLN A 567 15.37 1.30 -3.44
C GLN A 567 15.99 2.52 -2.78
N TYR A 568 17.31 2.62 -2.86
CA TYR A 568 18.10 3.70 -2.29
C TYR A 568 18.72 4.55 -3.40
N VAL A 569 18.76 5.88 -3.21
CA VAL A 569 19.61 6.77 -4.00
C VAL A 569 21.05 6.46 -3.60
N HIS A 570 21.88 6.10 -4.57
CA HIS A 570 23.29 5.73 -4.38
C HIS A 570 24.20 6.92 -4.17
#